data_AF-A0A7W5E0J0-F1
#
_entry.id   AF-A0A7W5E0J0-F1
#
_cell.length_a   1.000
_cell.length_b   1.000
_cell.length_c   1.000
_cell.angle_alpha   90.00
_cell.angle_beta   90.00
_cell.angle_gamma   90.00
#
_symmetry.space_group_name_H-M   'P 1'
#
loop_
_entity.id
_entity.type
_entity.pdbx_description
1 polymer ?
#
loop_
_entity_poly.entity_id
_entity_poly.type
_entity_poly.pdbx_seq_one_letter_code
_entity_poly.pdbx_strand_id
1 'polypeptide(L)'
;MAKKKSDGVNKSQAIRDYYAANPKAKPMEVAEAMKAQGIDVTAQFVSTVKSNSKKSKTTSTRGRASSRKAVSKKAVKKATRRGPRASKATSEVSLDSLLNAKKLVEEMGGVEGARNALSVLEQLMD
;
A
#
# COMPACT_ATOMS: atom_id res chain seq x y z
N MET A 1 21.25 -4.78 -9.61
CA MET A 1 21.48 -4.10 -8.31
C MET A 1 21.46 -5.13 -7.19
N ALA A 2 22.60 -5.38 -6.55
CA ALA A 2 22.69 -6.22 -5.37
C ALA A 2 22.11 -5.46 -4.17
N LYS A 3 21.11 -6.03 -3.50
CA LYS A 3 20.50 -5.43 -2.32
C LYS A 3 21.53 -5.46 -1.18
N LYS A 4 21.92 -4.27 -0.68
CA LYS A 4 22.73 -4.16 0.54
C LYS A 4 22.01 -4.92 1.65
N LYS A 5 22.70 -5.87 2.28
CA LYS A 5 22.25 -6.49 3.53
C LYS A 5 22.39 -5.40 4.60
N SER A 6 21.27 -4.94 5.13
CA SER A 6 21.29 -4.06 6.29
C SER A 6 21.49 -4.92 7.53
N ASP A 7 22.61 -4.75 8.24
CA ASP A 7 22.97 -5.45 9.49
C ASP A 7 22.10 -5.05 10.70
N GLY A 8 20.99 -4.33 10.47
CA GLY A 8 19.97 -4.11 11.48
C GLY A 8 19.04 -5.31 11.60
N VAL A 9 18.58 -5.58 12.83
CA VAL A 9 17.63 -6.65 13.16
C VAL A 9 16.55 -6.75 12.08
N ASN A 10 16.47 -7.91 11.42
CA ASN A 10 15.54 -8.13 10.32
C ASN A 10 14.12 -8.27 10.88
N LYS A 11 13.45 -7.12 11.02
CA LYS A 11 12.09 -6.99 11.56
C LYS A 11 11.12 -7.98 10.91
N SER A 12 11.23 -8.17 9.59
CA SER A 12 10.37 -9.11 8.86
C SER A 12 10.66 -10.57 9.18
N GLN A 13 11.91 -10.92 9.48
CA GLN A 13 12.26 -12.28 9.86
C GLN A 13 11.74 -12.60 11.26
N ALA A 14 11.93 -11.69 12.22
CA ALA A 14 11.39 -11.85 13.56
C ALA A 14 9.85 -11.97 13.58
N ILE A 15 9.12 -11.22 12.72
CA ILE A 15 7.67 -11.42 12.53
C ILE A 15 7.36 -12.85 12.05
N ARG A 16 8.12 -13.37 11.08
CA ARG A 16 7.90 -14.72 10.53
C ARG A 16 8.19 -15.80 11.57
N ASP A 17 9.25 -15.64 12.35
CA ASP A 17 9.65 -16.59 13.39
C ASP A 17 8.59 -16.60 14.51
N TYR A 18 8.07 -15.42 14.90
CA TYR A 18 6.97 -15.32 15.85
C TYR A 18 5.70 -16.02 15.36
N TYR A 19 5.36 -15.88 14.08
CA TYR A 19 4.22 -16.57 13.48
C TYR A 19 4.44 -18.07 13.27
N ALA A 20 5.69 -18.52 13.14
CA ALA A 20 6.02 -19.94 13.08
C ALA A 20 5.75 -20.62 14.44
N ALA A 21 6.10 -19.94 15.53
CA ALA A 21 5.77 -20.38 16.89
C ALA A 21 4.27 -20.18 17.24
N ASN A 22 3.65 -19.11 16.71
CA ASN A 22 2.26 -18.73 17.01
C ASN A 22 1.40 -18.54 15.74
N PRO A 23 0.97 -19.63 15.07
CA PRO A 23 0.26 -19.54 13.78
C PRO A 23 -1.07 -18.77 13.82
N LYS A 24 -1.71 -18.69 14.99
CA LYS A 24 -3.02 -18.06 15.21
C LYS A 24 -2.94 -16.64 15.78
N ALA A 25 -1.76 -16.11 16.07
CA ALA A 25 -1.61 -14.79 16.68
C ALA A 25 -2.28 -13.67 15.85
N LYS A 26 -2.91 -12.71 16.52
CA LYS A 26 -3.49 -11.55 15.85
C LYS A 26 -2.37 -10.55 15.49
N PRO A 27 -2.45 -9.86 14.34
CA PRO A 27 -1.41 -8.90 13.94
C PRO A 27 -1.13 -7.79 14.97
N MET A 28 -2.12 -7.44 15.80
CA MET A 28 -1.96 -6.47 16.89
C MET A 28 -1.08 -7.01 18.02
N GLU A 29 -1.35 -8.22 18.51
CA GLU A 29 -0.57 -8.89 19.56
C GLU A 29 0.90 -9.06 19.15
N VAL A 30 1.15 -9.40 17.87
CA VAL A 30 2.52 -9.51 17.35
C VAL A 30 3.22 -8.15 17.31
N ALA A 31 2.50 -7.08 16.95
CA ALA A 31 3.09 -5.73 16.93
C ALA A 31 3.46 -5.26 18.34
N GLU A 32 2.65 -5.57 19.35
CA GLU A 32 2.94 -5.28 20.76
C GLU A 32 4.13 -6.09 21.28
N ALA A 33 4.14 -7.41 21.02
CA ALA A 33 5.25 -8.28 21.40
C ALA A 33 6.57 -7.85 20.76
N MET A 34 6.55 -7.39 19.52
CA MET A 34 7.74 -6.91 18.83
C MET A 34 8.20 -5.54 19.29
N LYS A 35 7.26 -4.63 19.63
CA LYS A 35 7.60 -3.36 20.28
C LYS A 35 8.25 -3.58 21.65
N ALA A 36 7.77 -4.56 22.42
CA ALA A 36 8.39 -4.94 23.70
C ALA A 36 9.83 -5.44 23.54
N GLN A 37 10.17 -6.01 22.37
CA GLN A 37 11.53 -6.42 22.01
C GLN A 37 12.38 -5.26 21.44
N GLY A 38 11.90 -4.02 21.52
CA GLY A 38 12.56 -2.84 20.95
C GLY A 38 12.49 -2.77 19.42
N ILE A 39 11.63 -3.58 18.79
CA ILE A 39 11.43 -3.58 17.35
C ILE A 39 10.16 -2.81 17.02
N ASP A 40 10.32 -1.56 16.59
CA ASP A 40 9.20 -0.76 16.11
C ASP A 40 8.63 -1.32 14.81
N VAL A 41 7.47 -1.97 14.92
CA VAL A 41 6.64 -2.46 13.83
C VAL A 41 5.17 -2.13 14.08
N THR A 42 4.47 -1.77 13.01
CA THR A 42 3.04 -1.47 13.03
C THR A 42 2.22 -2.73 12.71
N ALA A 43 0.97 -2.80 13.19
CA ALA A 43 0.06 -3.90 12.86
C ALA A 43 -0.15 -4.07 11.34
N GLN A 44 -0.12 -2.97 10.60
CA GLN A 44 -0.21 -2.97 9.13
C GLN A 44 0.99 -3.68 8.48
N PHE A 45 2.20 -3.43 8.99
CA PHE A 45 3.40 -4.09 8.51
C PHE A 45 3.37 -5.59 8.78
N VAL A 46 2.96 -5.99 9.99
CA VAL A 46 2.78 -7.40 10.38
C VAL A 46 1.77 -8.11 9.47
N SER A 47 0.63 -7.48 9.17
CA SER A 47 -0.39 -8.02 8.25
C SER A 47 0.15 -8.25 6.83
N THR A 48 0.94 -7.30 6.33
CA THR A 48 1.58 -7.39 5.02
C THR A 48 2.61 -8.53 4.99
N VAL A 49 3.42 -8.67 6.04
CA VAL A 49 4.40 -9.76 6.17
C VAL A 49 3.71 -11.13 6.25
N LYS A 50 2.62 -11.26 7.02
CA LYS A 50 1.80 -12.49 7.11
C LYS A 50 1.16 -12.87 5.78
N SER A 51 0.69 -11.89 5.01
CA SER A 51 0.05 -12.15 3.71
C SER A 51 1.08 -12.57 2.65
N ASN A 52 2.24 -11.92 2.64
CA ASN A 52 3.33 -12.25 1.72
C ASN A 52 3.99 -13.61 2.05
N SER A 53 4.09 -13.99 3.33
CA SER A 53 4.62 -15.30 3.72
C SER A 53 3.75 -16.45 3.21
N LYS A 54 2.41 -16.34 3.32
CA LYS A 54 1.47 -17.31 2.74
C LYS A 54 1.60 -17.42 1.22
N LYS A 55 1.69 -16.28 0.51
CA LYS A 55 1.82 -16.26 -0.95
C LYS A 55 3.13 -16.89 -1.44
N SER A 56 4.23 -16.72 -0.69
CA SER A 56 5.50 -17.37 -1.00
C SER A 56 5.41 -18.90 -0.90
N LYS A 57 4.66 -19.42 0.09
CA LYS A 57 4.46 -20.86 0.29
C LYS A 57 3.63 -21.51 -0.82
N THR A 58 2.65 -20.79 -1.37
CA THR A 58 1.81 -21.28 -2.48
C THR A 58 2.49 -21.19 -3.86
N THR A 59 3.53 -20.36 -4.01
CA THR A 59 4.18 -20.13 -5.32
C THR A 59 5.53 -20.85 -5.47
N SER A 60 6.05 -21.48 -4.41
CA SER A 60 7.36 -22.14 -4.44
C SER A 60 7.38 -23.54 -5.09
N THR A 61 6.25 -24.11 -5.50
CA THR A 61 6.18 -25.43 -6.16
C THR A 61 5.83 -25.39 -7.65
N ARG A 62 5.78 -24.21 -8.28
CA ARG A 62 5.60 -24.08 -9.75
C ARG A 62 6.62 -23.16 -10.42
N GLY A 63 7.85 -23.14 -9.90
CA GLY A 63 8.93 -22.28 -10.42
C GLY A 63 10.11 -23.01 -11.06
N ARG A 64 10.11 -24.34 -11.16
CA ARG A 64 11.28 -25.09 -11.65
C ARG A 64 10.94 -26.27 -12.57
N ALA A 65 9.93 -26.13 -13.42
CA ALA A 65 9.71 -27.01 -14.56
C ALA A 65 8.64 -26.40 -15.47
N SER A 66 9.01 -25.44 -16.32
CA SER A 66 8.37 -25.18 -17.64
C SER A 66 8.85 -23.83 -18.17
N SER A 67 10.10 -23.75 -18.58
CA SER A 67 10.58 -22.66 -19.45
C SER A 67 11.46 -23.19 -20.58
N ARG A 68 11.31 -24.47 -20.93
CA ARG A 68 11.86 -25.05 -22.16
C ARG A 68 10.77 -25.73 -22.98
N LYS A 69 9.82 -24.95 -23.48
CA LYS A 69 9.41 -25.11 -24.88
C LYS A 69 8.72 -23.84 -25.37
N ALA A 70 9.38 -23.25 -26.34
CA ALA A 70 8.85 -22.20 -27.18
C ALA A 70 7.63 -22.71 -27.99
N VAL A 71 7.01 -21.75 -28.67
CA VAL A 71 6.12 -21.84 -29.83
C VAL A 71 4.67 -22.28 -29.63
N SER A 72 3.78 -21.31 -29.44
CA SER A 72 2.86 -20.90 -30.52
C SER A 72 2.17 -19.55 -30.24
N LYS A 73 2.59 -18.56 -31.04
CA LYS A 73 1.76 -17.59 -31.79
C LYS A 73 0.45 -17.04 -31.16
N LYS A 74 0.55 -15.74 -30.80
CA LYS A 74 -0.34 -14.66 -31.29
C LYS A 74 -1.83 -14.67 -30.87
N ALA A 75 -2.10 -14.31 -29.62
CA ALA A 75 -3.25 -13.54 -29.10
C ALA A 75 -3.09 -13.57 -27.57
N VAL A 76 -2.84 -12.51 -26.82
CA VAL A 76 -3.57 -11.25 -26.69
C VAL A 76 -2.58 -10.24 -26.11
N LYS A 77 -2.14 -9.27 -26.92
CA LYS A 77 -1.70 -7.98 -26.37
C LYS A 77 -2.98 -7.21 -26.00
N LYS A 78 -3.03 -6.69 -24.77
CA LYS A 78 -3.85 -5.57 -24.23
C LYS A 78 -4.77 -5.98 -23.07
N ALA A 79 -4.74 -5.15 -22.02
CA ALA A 79 -5.42 -5.21 -20.71
C ALA A 79 -4.75 -6.17 -19.70
N THR A 80 -4.05 -5.74 -18.65
CA THR A 80 -4.29 -4.59 -17.77
C THR A 80 -2.97 -4.06 -17.19
N ARG A 81 -2.36 -3.12 -17.92
CA ARG A 81 -1.64 -2.03 -17.24
C ARG A 81 -2.72 -1.23 -16.51
N ARG A 82 -2.90 -1.46 -15.21
CA ARG A 82 -3.62 -0.50 -14.36
C ARG A 82 -2.69 0.70 -14.19
N GLY A 83 -2.68 1.58 -15.20
CA GLY A 83 -2.29 2.96 -15.00
C GLY A 83 -3.23 3.62 -13.98
N PRO A 84 -2.92 4.84 -13.50
CA PRO A 84 -3.81 5.57 -12.62
C PRO A 84 -5.17 5.67 -13.32
N ARG A 85 -6.18 5.12 -12.67
CA ARG A 85 -7.53 5.06 -13.18
C ARG A 85 -8.04 6.49 -13.15
N ALA A 86 -7.97 7.19 -14.28
CA ALA A 86 -8.76 8.39 -14.53
C ALA A 86 -10.23 7.95 -14.48
N SER A 87 -10.80 7.96 -13.27
CA SER A 87 -12.22 7.80 -13.06
C SER A 87 -12.89 9.03 -13.64
N LYS A 88 -13.66 8.79 -14.70
CA LYS A 88 -14.66 9.71 -15.25
C LYS A 88 -15.41 10.36 -14.08
N ALA A 89 -15.45 11.69 -14.11
CA ALA A 89 -16.06 12.55 -13.12
C ALA A 89 -17.55 12.20 -12.92
N THR A 90 -17.84 11.46 -11.86
CA THR A 90 -19.16 11.40 -11.23
C THR A 90 -18.92 11.38 -9.73
N SER A 91 -18.88 12.58 -9.15
CA SER A 91 -19.32 12.91 -7.78
C SER A 91 -18.98 11.93 -6.64
N GLU A 92 -17.84 11.24 -6.68
CA GLU A 92 -17.32 10.52 -5.51
C GLU A 92 -16.16 11.33 -4.96
N VAL A 93 -16.46 12.17 -3.96
CA VAL A 93 -15.42 12.89 -3.23
C VAL A 93 -14.74 11.88 -2.31
N SER A 94 -13.48 11.55 -2.60
CA SER A 94 -12.71 10.64 -1.76
C SER A 94 -12.48 11.26 -0.37
N LEU A 95 -12.41 10.44 0.68
CA LEU A 95 -12.15 10.92 2.04
C LEU A 95 -10.89 11.77 2.11
N ASP A 96 -9.84 11.38 1.36
CA ASP A 96 -8.60 12.15 1.27
C ASP A 96 -8.84 13.53 0.64
N SER A 97 -9.70 13.63 -0.38
CA SER A 97 -10.11 14.91 -0.97
C SER A 97 -10.85 15.79 0.04
N LEU A 98 -11.69 15.20 0.89
CA LEU A 98 -12.38 15.93 1.96
C LEU A 98 -11.42 16.42 3.06
N LEU A 99 -10.44 15.60 3.44
CA LEU A 99 -9.41 16.01 4.40
C LEU A 99 -8.54 17.15 3.86
N ASN A 100 -8.21 17.10 2.57
CA ASN A 100 -7.47 18.18 1.93
C ASN A 100 -8.32 19.45 1.80
N ALA A 101 -9.60 19.32 1.45
CA ALA A 101 -10.53 20.44 1.42
C ALA A 101 -10.68 21.08 2.82
N LYS A 102 -10.74 20.29 3.90
CA LYS A 102 -10.81 20.78 5.28
C LYS A 102 -9.59 21.65 5.63
N LYS A 103 -8.38 21.22 5.26
CA LYS A 103 -7.15 21.99 5.50
C LYS A 103 -7.17 23.33 4.75
N LEU A 104 -7.56 23.31 3.48
CA LEU A 104 -7.70 24.52 2.66
C LEU A 104 -8.71 25.50 3.27
N VAL A 105 -9.85 24.98 3.73
CA VAL A 105 -10.87 25.77 4.43
C VAL A 105 -10.31 26.40 5.71
N GLU A 106 -9.51 25.67 6.48
CA GLU A 106 -8.86 26.20 7.68
C GLU A 106 -7.82 27.29 7.35
N GLU A 107 -7.01 27.10 6.30
CA GLU A 107 -6.02 28.09 5.83
C GLU A 107 -6.66 29.40 5.35
N MET A 108 -7.84 29.31 4.72
CA MET A 108 -8.59 30.48 4.23
C MET A 108 -9.47 31.14 5.32
N GLY A 109 -9.31 30.76 6.59
CA GLY A 109 -10.05 31.36 7.70
C GLY A 109 -11.50 30.90 7.82
N GLY A 110 -11.84 29.76 7.21
CA GLY A 110 -13.17 29.15 7.26
C GLY A 110 -13.81 28.97 5.88
N VAL A 111 -15.01 28.39 5.89
CA VAL A 111 -15.72 28.01 4.64
C VAL A 111 -16.04 29.24 3.80
N GLU A 112 -16.34 30.37 4.44
CA GLU A 112 -16.68 31.62 3.78
C GLU A 112 -15.47 32.25 3.08
N GLY A 113 -14.31 32.27 3.74
CA GLY A 113 -13.05 32.73 3.13
C GLY A 113 -12.63 31.84 1.96
N ALA A 114 -12.78 30.52 2.07
CA ALA A 114 -12.51 29.60 0.97
C ALA A 114 -13.44 29.83 -0.24
N ARG A 115 -14.74 30.09 -0.01
CA ARG A 115 -15.69 30.42 -1.09
C ARG A 115 -15.32 31.72 -1.79
N ASN A 116 -15.05 32.78 -1.03
CA ASN A 116 -14.65 34.08 -1.59
C ASN A 116 -13.36 33.96 -2.41
N ALA A 117 -12.38 33.21 -1.92
CA ALA A 117 -11.14 32.97 -2.63
C ALA A 117 -11.34 32.21 -3.94
N LEU A 118 -12.21 31.19 -3.96
CA LEU A 118 -12.56 30.47 -5.18
C LEU A 118 -13.27 31.39 -6.19
N SER A 119 -14.16 32.26 -5.74
CA SER A 119 -14.82 33.25 -6.61
C SER A 119 -13.84 34.27 -7.21
N VAL A 120 -12.88 34.77 -6.43
CA VAL A 120 -11.83 35.68 -6.95
C VAL A 120 -10.90 34.95 -7.92
N LEU A 121 -10.56 33.69 -7.62
CA LEU A 121 -9.73 32.86 -8.48
C LEU A 121 -10.42 32.58 -9.83
N GLU A 122 -11.73 32.35 -9.83
CA GLU A 122 -12.53 32.19 -11.06
C GLU A 122 -12.46 33.46 -11.94
N GLN A 123 -12.62 34.65 -11.35
CA GLN A 123 -12.50 35.94 -12.06
C GLN A 123 -11.11 36.23 -12.64
N LEU A 124 -10.05 35.59 -12.15
CA LEU A 124 -8.68 35.75 -12.65
C LEU A 124 -8.31 34.72 -13.73
N MET A 125 -9.09 33.65 -13.86
CA MET A 125 -8.83 32.55 -14.78
C MET A 125 -9.65 32.65 -16.09
N ASP A 126 -10.75 33.40 -16.08
CA ASP A 126 -11.51 33.82 -17.26
C ASP A 126 -10.96 35.15 -17.85
#